data_AF-A0A822F856-F1
#
_entry.id   AF-A0A822F856-F1
#
_cell.length_a   1.000
_cell.length_b   1.000
_cell.length_c   1.000
_cell.angle_alpha   90.00
_cell.angle_beta   90.00
_cell.angle_gamma   90.00
#
_symmetry.space_group_name_H-M   'P 1'
#
loop_
_entity.id
_entity.type
_entity.pdbx_description
1 polymer ?
#
loop_
_entity_poly.entity_id
_entity_poly.type
_entity_poly.pdbx_seq_one_letter_code
_entity_poly.pdbx_strand_id
1 'polypeptide(L)'
;TIIKLAFVVLYTNTFAYKNKYYRQIKGGAMSSPFTMVLANTYILEWEQKLIQHQNRHDEISGRYIDDVFMTTNLTKEEFLQ
;
A
#
# COMPACT_ATOMS: atom_id res chain seq x y z
N THR A 1 -19.84 -12.82 7.26
CA THR A 1 -19.30 -12.32 5.98
C THR A 1 -17.86 -11.87 6.17
N ILE A 2 -17.02 -11.98 5.13
CA ILE A 2 -15.59 -11.62 5.15
C ILE A 2 -15.37 -10.17 5.63
N ILE A 3 -16.23 -9.23 5.25
CA ILE A 3 -16.13 -7.83 5.69
C ILE A 3 -16.16 -7.71 7.22
N LYS A 4 -17.05 -8.43 7.91
CA LYS A 4 -17.11 -8.39 9.38
C LYS A 4 -15.81 -8.89 10.02
N LEU A 5 -15.22 -9.95 9.46
CA LEU A 5 -13.93 -10.48 9.93
C LEU A 5 -12.79 -9.48 9.68
N ALA A 6 -12.79 -8.80 8.53
CA ALA A 6 -11.83 -7.73 8.24
C ALA A 6 -11.89 -6.61 9.29
N PHE A 7 -13.10 -6.16 9.64
CA PHE A 7 -13.31 -5.18 10.71
C PHE A 7 -12.78 -5.69 12.06
N VAL A 8 -13.03 -6.95 12.42
CA VAL A 8 -12.48 -7.51 13.67
C VAL A 8 -10.95 -7.41 13.66
N VAL A 9 -10.28 -7.93 12.62
CA VAL A 9 -8.80 -7.93 12.54
C VAL A 9 -8.22 -6.52 12.63
N LEU A 10 -8.85 -5.53 11.99
CA LEU A 10 -8.37 -4.14 11.99
C LEU A 10 -8.64 -3.41 13.30
N TYR A 11 -9.81 -3.61 13.92
CA TYR A 11 -10.26 -2.82 15.08
C TYR A 11 -9.95 -3.47 16.44
N THR A 12 -9.66 -4.77 16.47
CA THR A 12 -9.20 -5.48 17.68
C THR A 12 -7.70 -5.76 17.65
N ASN A 13 -6.94 -5.05 16.81
CA ASN A 13 -5.50 -5.21 16.71
C ASN A 13 -4.80 -4.68 17.98
N THR A 14 -4.28 -5.60 18.80
CA THR A 14 -3.61 -5.30 20.06
C THR A 14 -2.23 -5.95 20.14
N PHE A 15 -1.28 -5.30 20.79
CA PHE A 15 0.07 -5.83 21.02
C PHE A 15 0.53 -5.59 22.46
N ALA A 16 1.48 -6.41 22.91
CA ALA A 16 2.08 -6.30 24.24
C ALA A 16 3.47 -5.66 24.14
N TYR A 17 3.77 -4.72 25.03
CA TYR A 17 5.09 -4.10 25.15
C TYR A 17 5.33 -3.64 26.58
N LYS A 18 6.52 -3.94 27.13
CA LYS A 18 6.90 -3.58 28.52
C LYS A 18 5.81 -3.91 29.56
N ASN A 19 5.29 -5.14 29.52
CA ASN A 19 4.25 -5.65 30.42
C ASN A 19 2.93 -4.85 30.40
N LYS A 20 2.66 -4.14 29.29
CA LYS A 20 1.42 -3.39 29.05
C LYS A 20 0.81 -3.82 27.72
N TYR A 21 -0.51 -3.68 27.61
CA TYR A 21 -1.27 -3.96 26.41
C TYR A 21 -1.68 -2.66 25.73
N TYR A 22 -1.52 -2.62 24.42
CA TYR A 22 -1.84 -1.47 23.59
C TYR A 22 -2.74 -1.90 22.45
N ARG A 23 -3.64 -1.01 22.04
CA ARG A 23 -4.42 -1.17 20.81
C ARG A 23 -3.86 -0.25 19.74
N GLN A 24 -3.57 -0.80 18.57
CA GLN A 24 -3.20 0.00 17.42
C GLN A 24 -4.47 0.67 16.86
N ILE A 25 -4.50 2.00 16.87
CA ILE A 25 -5.68 2.78 16.44
C ILE A 25 -5.62 3.22 14.97
N LYS A 26 -4.46 3.10 14.33
CA LYS A 26 -4.24 3.50 12.94
C LYS A 26 -3.32 2.51 12.24
N GLY A 27 -3.66 2.16 11.00
CA GLY A 27 -2.99 1.11 10.24
C GLY A 27 -3.30 -0.29 10.77
N GLY A 28 -2.51 -1.27 10.34
CA GLY A 28 -2.57 -2.63 10.87
C GLY A 28 -1.19 -3.13 11.30
N ALA A 29 -1.15 -4.30 11.91
CA ALA A 29 0.11 -4.92 12.32
C ALA A 29 0.91 -5.33 11.06
N MET A 30 2.17 -4.92 10.95
CA MET A 30 3.01 -5.23 9.79
C MET A 30 3.24 -6.73 9.59
N SER A 31 3.24 -7.51 10.68
CA SER A 31 3.36 -8.97 10.62
C SER A 31 2.06 -9.70 10.26
N SER A 32 0.94 -8.97 10.10
CA SER A 32 -0.35 -9.57 9.72
C SER A 32 -0.42 -9.75 8.20
N PRO A 33 -0.55 -11.01 7.71
CA PRO A 33 -0.73 -11.26 6.27
C PRO A 33 -1.97 -10.55 5.71
N PHE A 34 -3.03 -10.44 6.53
CA PHE A 34 -4.24 -9.75 6.14
C PHE A 34 -4.03 -8.24 5.96
N THR A 35 -3.25 -7.61 6.85
CA THR A 35 -2.90 -6.19 6.72
C THR A 35 -2.08 -5.94 5.46
N MET A 36 -1.13 -6.82 5.13
CA MET A 36 -0.34 -6.71 3.89
C MET A 36 -1.23 -6.77 2.64
N VAL A 37 -2.15 -7.73 2.58
CA VAL A 37 -3.09 -7.86 1.46
C VAL A 37 -3.98 -6.62 1.33
N LEU A 38 -4.53 -6.13 2.45
CA LEU A 38 -5.35 -4.92 2.44
C LEU A 38 -4.57 -3.68 1.99
N ALA A 39 -3.31 -3.53 2.45
CA ALA A 39 -2.46 -2.41 2.05
C ALA A 39 -2.21 -2.44 0.53
N ASN A 40 -1.90 -3.62 -0.03
CA ASN A 40 -1.72 -3.78 -1.46
C ASN A 40 -2.97 -3.45 -2.27
N THR A 41 -4.15 -3.90 -1.83
CA THR A 41 -5.43 -3.59 -2.49
C THR A 41 -5.76 -2.10 -2.40
N TYR A 42 -5.54 -1.48 -1.24
CA TYR A 42 -5.82 -0.06 -1.02
C TYR A 42 -4.94 0.81 -1.93
N ILE A 43 -3.63 0.52 -2.00
CA ILE A 43 -2.70 1.28 -2.85
C ILE A 43 -2.97 1.05 -4.33
N LEU A 44 -3.35 -0.17 -4.75
CA LEU A 44 -3.66 -0.48 -6.16
C LEU A 44 -4.72 0.45 -6.77
N GLU A 45 -5.72 0.88 -5.99
CA GLU A 45 -6.74 1.83 -6.44
C GLU A 45 -6.14 3.18 -6.82
N TRP A 46 -5.15 3.64 -6.05
CA TRP A 46 -4.45 4.91 -6.28
C TRP A 46 -3.46 4.80 -7.44
N GLU A 47 -2.82 3.64 -7.60
CA GLU A 47 -1.84 3.36 -8.64
C GLU A 47 -2.44 3.25 -10.05
N GLN A 48 -3.75 3.03 -10.18
CA GLN A 48 -4.40 2.83 -11.48
C GLN A 48 -4.05 3.90 -12.51
N LYS A 49 -4.02 5.17 -12.09
CA LYS A 49 -3.71 6.29 -12.99
C LYS A 49 -2.27 6.25 -13.49
N LEU A 50 -1.33 5.93 -12.60
CA LEU A 50 0.09 5.80 -12.92
C LEU A 50 0.31 4.62 -13.88
N ILE A 51 -0.28 3.46 -13.57
CA ILE A 51 -0.19 2.25 -14.40
C ILE A 51 -0.74 2.52 -15.80
N GLN A 52 -1.90 3.19 -15.90
CA GLN A 52 -2.50 3.55 -17.19
C GLN A 52 -1.64 4.53 -17.98
N HIS A 53 -1.02 5.51 -17.32
CA HIS A 53 -0.11 6.45 -17.96
C HIS A 53 1.12 5.72 -18.51
N GLN A 54 1.77 4.91 -17.69
CA GLN A 54 2.99 4.18 -18.05
C GLN A 54 2.74 3.20 -19.20
N ASN A 55 1.65 2.43 -19.14
CA ASN A 55 1.22 1.54 -20.21
C ASN A 55 0.96 2.27 -21.54
N ARG A 56 0.51 3.53 -21.50
CA ARG A 56 0.24 4.31 -22.71
C ARG A 56 1.52 4.83 -23.38
N HIS A 57 2.57 5.07 -22.60
CA HIS A 57 3.82 5.64 -23.07
C HIS A 57 4.91 4.59 -23.28
N ASP A 58 4.57 3.29 -23.22
CA ASP A 58 5.51 2.17 -23.26
C ASP A 58 6.63 2.29 -22.20
N GLU A 59 6.27 2.78 -21.01
CA GLU A 59 7.15 2.92 -19.85
C GLU A 59 6.95 1.75 -18.86
N ILE A 60 7.96 1.47 -18.05
CA ILE A 60 7.95 0.39 -17.06
C ILE A 60 7.68 0.98 -15.68
N SER A 61 6.66 0.47 -14.99
CA SER A 61 6.42 0.77 -13.57
C SER A 61 6.25 -0.50 -12.75
N GLY A 62 6.63 -0.43 -11.48
CA GLY A 62 6.27 -1.45 -10.51
C GLY A 62 6.40 -0.95 -9.08
N ARG A 63 5.85 -1.74 -8.15
CA ARG A 63 5.87 -1.44 -6.72
C ARG A 63 6.26 -2.68 -5.93
N TYR A 64 7.05 -2.46 -4.89
CA TYR A 64 7.35 -3.44 -3.86
C TYR A 64 6.97 -2.88 -2.49
N ILE A 65 5.83 -3.35 -1.95
CA ILE A 65 5.25 -2.91 -0.66
C ILE A 65 5.03 -1.39 -0.63
N ASP A 66 6.01 -0.62 -0.17
CA ASP A 66 6.04 0.83 -0.04
C ASP A 66 6.97 1.53 -1.06
N ASP A 67 7.84 0.80 -1.74
CA ASP A 67 8.74 1.33 -2.76
C ASP A 67 8.11 1.30 -4.15
N VAL A 68 8.13 2.43 -4.87
CA VAL A 68 7.66 2.53 -6.26
C VAL A 68 8.85 2.80 -7.17
N PHE A 69 8.93 2.08 -8.27
CA PHE A 69 9.90 2.32 -9.34
C PHE A 69 9.17 2.56 -10.66
N MET A 70 9.68 3.50 -11.46
CA MET A 70 9.17 3.77 -12.80
C MET A 70 10.27 4.29 -13.72
N THR A 71 10.11 4.07 -15.01
CA THR A 71 10.89 4.73 -16.06
C THR A 71 10.07 5.86 -16.66
N THR A 72 10.75 6.81 -17.29
CA THR A 72 10.06 7.76 -18.16
C THR A 72 10.81 8.01 -19.45
N ASN A 73 10.06 8.23 -20.53
CA ASN A 73 10.57 8.64 -21.83
C ASN A 73 10.71 10.16 -21.94
N LEU A 74 10.27 10.92 -20.92
CA LEU A 74 10.48 12.36 -20.83
C LEU A 74 11.97 12.69 -20.78
N THR A 75 12.34 13.80 -21.40
CA THR A 75 13.65 14.39 -21.18
C THR A 75 13.76 14.87 -19.73
N LYS A 76 15.00 15.03 -19.26
CA LYS A 76 15.26 15.55 -17.91
C LYS A 76 14.63 16.93 -17.68
N GLU A 77 14.56 17.75 -18.73
CA GLU A 77 14.00 19.10 -18.65
C GLU A 77 12.47 19.06 -18.50
N GLU A 78 11.80 18.19 -19.25
CA GLU A 78 10.34 17.99 -19.16
C GLU A 78 9.92 17.37 -17.82
N PHE A 79 10.73 16.47 -17.26
CA PHE A 79 10.43 15.82 -15.98
C PHE A 79 10.58 16.77 -14.76
N LEU A 80 11.41 17.81 -14.87
CA LEU A 80 11.72 18.72 -13.77
C LEU A 80 10.84 19.99 -13.75
N GLN A 81 9.96 20.17 -14.73
CA GLN A 81 8.98 21.26 -14.79
C GLN A 81 7.71 20.90 -14.00
#